data_AF-A0A9V1ETL7-F1
#
_entry.id   AF-A0A9V1ETL7-F1
#
_cell.length_a   1.000
_cell.length_b   1.000
_cell.length_c   1.000
_cell.angle_alpha   90.00
_cell.angle_beta   90.00
_cell.angle_gamma   90.00
#
_symmetry.space_group_name_H-M   'P 1'
#
loop_
_entity.id
_entity.type
_entity.pdbx_description
1 polymer ?
#
loop_
_entity_poly.entity_id
_entity_poly.type
_entity_poly.pdbx_seq_one_letter_code
_entity_poly.pdbx_strand_id
1 'polypeptide(L)'
;MLTQVVEQFSRAFKINELKAEVANHLAVLEKRVELEGLKVVEIEKCKSDIKKMRDELAARSSRTSCPCKYNFVDTNKKMTPRRDVPTYPKYLLSPETIEALRKPTFDVWLWEPNEMLSCLEHMYHDLGLVRDFSIHPVTLRRWLLCVHDNYRNNPFHNFRHCFCVTQMMYSMIWLCRLQEKFSQMDILILMTAAICHDLDHPGYNNTYQINARTELAVRYNDISPLENHHCAVAFQILAQPECNIFTNVQPDGFKQIRQGMITLILATDMARHAEIMDSFKEKMENFDYSNEQHVTLLKMILIKCCDISNEVRPVAVAEPWVDCLLEEYFMQSDREKSEGLPVAPFMDRDKVTKATAQIGFIKFVLIPMFETVTKLFPVVEELMLRPLWESRDRYEELKQRDDSVKERETESLTAGGTDTSSSSREKSRDVRNREEGDIRN
;
A
#
# COMPACT_ATOMS: atom_id res chain seq x y z
N MET A 1 -43.52 -1.19 47.75
CA MET A 1 -42.19 -0.95 48.33
C MET A 1 -41.07 -1.58 47.50
N LEU A 2 -41.11 -2.87 47.13
CA LEU A 2 -40.04 -3.50 46.32
C LEU A 2 -39.79 -2.85 44.95
N THR A 3 -40.83 -2.41 44.23
CA THR A 3 -40.70 -1.84 42.88
C THR A 3 -39.97 -0.48 42.84
N GLN A 4 -40.17 0.36 43.86
CA GLN A 4 -39.48 1.66 43.97
C GLN A 4 -37.99 1.51 44.29
N VAL A 5 -37.63 0.47 45.05
CA VAL A 5 -36.23 0.17 45.39
C VAL A 5 -35.49 -0.30 44.13
N VAL A 6 -36.10 -1.17 43.31
CA VAL A 6 -35.51 -1.64 42.04
C VAL A 6 -35.29 -0.51 41.03
N GLU A 7 -36.24 0.43 40.90
CA GLU A 7 -36.06 1.62 40.04
C GLU A 7 -34.94 2.54 40.53
N GLN A 8 -34.80 2.74 41.84
CA GLN A 8 -33.71 3.54 42.40
C GLN A 8 -32.34 2.89 42.16
N PHE A 9 -32.23 1.56 42.33
CA PHE A 9 -30.99 0.84 42.03
C PHE A 9 -30.65 0.86 40.53
N SER A 10 -31.63 0.71 39.64
CA SER A 10 -31.42 0.79 38.19
C SER A 10 -30.96 2.18 37.74
N ARG A 11 -31.53 3.25 38.32
CA ARG A 11 -31.08 4.63 38.05
C ARG A 11 -29.67 4.89 38.60
N ALA A 12 -29.36 4.43 39.81
CA ALA A 12 -28.03 4.58 40.38
C ALA A 12 -26.96 3.83 39.55
N PHE A 13 -27.29 2.64 39.04
CA PHE A 13 -26.40 1.87 38.17
C PHE A 13 -26.13 2.60 36.84
N LYS A 14 -27.19 3.09 36.16
CA LYS A 14 -27.05 3.88 34.93
C LYS A 14 -26.25 5.17 35.12
N ILE A 15 -26.39 5.84 36.27
CA ILE A 15 -25.60 7.03 36.60
C ILE A 15 -24.12 6.68 36.80
N ASN A 16 -23.81 5.55 37.42
CA ASN A 16 -22.43 5.10 37.61
C ASN A 16 -21.78 4.67 36.29
N GLU A 17 -22.53 4.03 35.40
CA GLU A 17 -22.08 3.67 34.06
C GLU A 17 -21.78 4.92 33.22
N LEU A 18 -22.69 5.90 33.22
CA LEU A 18 -22.48 7.18 32.55
C LEU A 18 -21.28 7.96 33.12
N LYS A 19 -21.08 7.92 34.44
CA LYS A 19 -19.89 8.53 35.08
C LYS A 19 -18.59 7.86 34.65
N ALA A 20 -18.59 6.53 34.53
CA ALA A 20 -17.43 5.79 34.06
C ALA A 20 -17.12 6.10 32.59
N GLU A 21 -18.14 6.18 31.73
CA GLU A 21 -18.01 6.54 30.32
C GLU A 21 -17.46 7.97 30.14
N VAL A 22 -18.02 8.94 30.87
CA VAL A 22 -17.55 10.34 30.83
C VAL A 22 -16.12 10.46 31.35
N ALA A 23 -15.77 9.76 32.43
CA ALA A 23 -14.40 9.76 32.96
C ALA A 23 -13.40 9.17 31.95
N ASN A 24 -13.79 8.12 31.24
CA ASN A 24 -12.93 7.49 30.22
C ASN A 24 -12.76 8.40 28.99
N HIS A 25 -13.83 9.06 28.54
CA HIS A 25 -13.76 10.07 27.48
C HIS A 25 -12.87 11.26 27.86
N LEU A 26 -12.95 11.72 29.11
CA LEU A 26 -12.10 12.81 29.61
C LEU A 26 -10.62 12.42 29.57
N ALA A 27 -10.28 11.22 30.05
CA ALA A 27 -8.90 10.73 30.05
C ALA A 27 -8.32 10.58 28.63
N VAL A 28 -9.13 10.14 27.66
CA VAL A 28 -8.72 10.06 26.25
C VAL A 28 -8.46 11.45 25.66
N LEU A 29 -9.31 12.44 25.99
CA LEU A 29 -9.14 13.81 25.53
C LEU A 29 -7.91 14.48 26.17
N GLU A 30 -7.67 14.29 27.47
CA GLU A 30 -6.48 14.79 28.16
C GLU A 30 -5.20 14.24 27.52
N LYS A 31 -5.15 12.92 27.27
CA LYS A 31 -4.01 12.28 26.60
C LYS A 31 -3.81 12.81 25.18
N ARG A 32 -4.88 13.12 24.44
CA ARG A 32 -4.80 13.73 23.11
C ARG A 32 -4.27 15.16 23.16
N VAL A 33 -4.70 15.95 24.15
CA VAL A 33 -4.20 17.32 24.36
C VAL A 33 -2.72 17.32 24.74
N GLU A 34 -2.27 16.41 25.60
CA GLU A 34 -0.84 16.24 25.92
C GLU A 34 0.00 15.91 24.69
N LEU A 35 -0.50 15.00 23.83
CA LEU A 35 0.20 14.56 22.63
C LEU A 35 0.28 15.68 21.57
N GLU A 36 -0.78 16.48 21.42
CA GLU A 36 -0.74 17.69 20.58
C GLU A 36 0.17 18.77 21.17
N GLY A 37 0.23 18.91 22.50
CA GLY A 37 1.18 19.79 23.18
C GLY A 37 2.64 19.44 22.89
N LEU A 38 2.98 18.15 22.88
CA LEU A 38 4.32 17.66 22.49
C LEU A 38 4.67 18.02 21.04
N LYS A 39 3.72 17.88 20.11
CA LYS A 39 3.92 18.29 18.71
C LYS A 39 4.23 19.78 18.57
N VAL A 40 3.58 20.64 19.35
CA VAL A 40 3.86 22.08 19.35
C VAL A 40 5.31 22.37 19.78
N VAL A 41 5.81 21.66 20.78
CA VAL A 41 7.22 21.77 21.24
C VAL A 41 8.19 21.30 20.15
N GLU A 42 7.89 20.19 19.47
CA GLU A 42 8.71 19.70 18.35
C GLU A 42 8.71 20.66 17.16
N ILE A 43 7.57 21.28 16.86
CA ILE A 43 7.45 22.31 15.81
C ILE A 43 8.31 23.53 16.16
N GLU A 44 8.27 24.01 17.40
CA GLU A 44 9.11 25.15 17.82
C GLU A 44 10.61 24.81 17.80
N LYS A 45 10.98 23.57 18.17
CA LYS A 45 12.36 23.09 18.03
C LYS A 45 12.80 23.07 16.56
N CYS A 46 11.96 22.54 15.67
CA CYS A 46 12.23 22.50 14.24
C CYS A 46 12.36 23.92 13.64
N LYS A 47 11.51 24.87 14.03
CA LYS A 47 11.64 26.28 13.63
C LYS A 47 12.96 26.91 14.11
N SER A 48 13.38 26.61 15.33
CA SER A 48 14.66 27.08 15.88
C SER A 48 15.85 26.50 15.09
N ASP A 49 15.81 25.21 14.76
CA ASP A 49 16.86 24.54 13.99
C ASP A 49 16.95 25.08 12.55
N ILE A 50 15.81 25.33 11.90
CA ILE A 50 15.74 25.97 10.58
C ILE A 50 16.36 27.37 10.61
N LYS A 51 16.07 28.16 11.66
CA LYS A 51 16.65 29.50 11.82
C LYS A 51 18.17 29.43 11.98
N LYS A 52 18.67 28.51 12.82
CA LYS A 52 20.11 28.31 13.04
C LYS A 52 20.82 27.90 11.75
N MET A 53 20.25 26.98 10.98
CA MET A 53 20.82 26.58 9.68
C MET A 53 20.87 27.72 8.67
N ARG A 54 19.85 28.59 8.63
CA ARG A 54 19.86 29.79 7.76
C ARG A 54 20.96 30.77 8.16
N ASP A 55 21.15 31.00 9.45
CA ASP A 55 22.18 31.91 9.97
C ASP A 55 23.59 31.36 9.70
N GLU A 56 23.80 30.04 9.81
CA GLU A 56 25.06 29.39 9.45
C GLU A 56 25.38 29.46 7.95
N LEU A 57 24.36 29.31 7.09
CA LEU A 57 24.50 29.45 5.64
C LEU A 57 24.89 30.88 5.24
N ALA A 58 24.25 31.88 5.86
CA ALA A 58 24.57 33.29 5.65
C ALA A 58 25.99 33.64 6.14
N ALA A 59 26.41 33.10 7.28
CA ALA A 59 27.74 33.31 7.82
C ALA A 59 28.84 32.70 6.92
N ARG A 60 28.60 31.52 6.31
CA ARG A 60 29.55 30.88 5.38
C ARG A 60 29.70 31.63 4.06
N SER A 61 28.65 32.29 3.57
CA SER A 61 28.70 33.10 2.34
C SER A 61 29.58 34.35 2.49
N SER A 62 29.84 34.81 3.71
CA SER A 62 30.64 36.01 4.00
C SER A 62 32.16 35.78 4.13
N ARG A 63 32.67 34.54 4.12
CA ARG A 63 34.07 34.21 4.47
C ARG A 63 34.97 33.63 3.37
N THR A 64 34.54 33.58 2.12
CA THR A 64 35.38 33.10 1.01
C THR A 64 35.61 34.17 -0.05
N SER A 65 36.72 34.91 0.08
CA SER A 65 37.35 35.69 -0.97
C SER A 65 38.65 34.98 -1.37
N CYS A 66 38.65 34.28 -2.50
CA CYS A 66 39.87 33.72 -3.10
C CYS A 66 39.82 33.88 -4.63
N PRO A 67 40.84 34.47 -5.27
CA PRO A 67 40.83 34.77 -6.70
C PRO A 67 41.63 33.74 -7.51
N CYS A 68 40.98 32.70 -8.02
CA CYS A 68 41.52 31.93 -9.16
C CYS A 68 40.38 31.37 -10.00
N LYS A 69 40.31 31.85 -11.25
CA LYS A 69 39.26 31.63 -12.25
C LYS A 69 39.34 30.23 -12.84
N TYR A 70 38.31 29.43 -12.59
CA TYR A 70 37.78 28.47 -13.56
C TYR A 70 36.37 28.95 -13.92
N ASN A 71 36.18 29.33 -15.19
CA ASN A 71 34.91 29.86 -15.68
C ASN A 71 33.87 28.74 -15.76
N PHE A 72 33.07 28.60 -14.70
CA PHE A 72 31.76 27.98 -14.80
C PHE A 72 30.88 28.93 -15.62
N VAL A 73 30.48 28.49 -16.81
CA VAL A 73 29.65 29.25 -17.73
C VAL A 73 28.29 29.51 -17.08
N ASP A 74 28.12 30.76 -16.65
CA ASP A 74 26.90 31.57 -16.61
C ASP A 74 25.54 30.83 -16.59
N THR A 75 25.09 30.43 -15.40
CA THR A 75 23.69 30.08 -15.12
C THR A 75 22.92 31.27 -14.53
N ASN A 76 23.36 32.50 -14.82
CA ASN A 76 22.59 33.72 -14.56
C ASN A 76 21.68 34.13 -15.73
N LYS A 77 21.45 33.22 -16.68
CA LYS A 77 20.05 33.08 -17.11
C LYS A 77 19.28 32.58 -15.90
N LYS A 78 18.66 33.52 -15.18
CA LYS A 78 17.26 33.30 -14.79
C LYS A 78 16.65 32.61 -16.01
N MET A 79 16.36 31.32 -15.90
CA MET A 79 15.20 30.83 -16.60
C MET A 79 14.12 31.75 -16.08
N THR A 80 13.81 32.78 -16.86
CA THR A 80 12.50 33.38 -16.81
C THR A 80 11.58 32.17 -16.71
N PRO A 81 10.82 31.99 -15.62
CA PRO A 81 9.64 31.18 -15.75
C PRO A 81 9.00 31.70 -17.03
N ARG A 82 8.61 30.82 -17.95
CA ARG A 82 7.50 31.19 -18.80
C ARG A 82 6.37 31.53 -17.83
N ARG A 83 6.31 32.80 -17.41
CA ARG A 83 5.09 33.49 -17.01
C ARG A 83 4.18 33.27 -18.22
N ASP A 84 3.12 32.49 -18.12
CA ASP A 84 2.06 32.65 -17.14
C ASP A 84 1.48 31.30 -16.66
N VAL A 85 2.02 30.70 -15.60
CA VAL A 85 1.29 29.68 -14.83
C VAL A 85 1.11 30.20 -13.41
N PRO A 86 -0.13 30.49 -12.96
CA PRO A 86 -0.38 30.95 -11.60
C PRO A 86 0.15 29.94 -10.58
N THR A 87 0.72 30.43 -9.47
CA THR A 87 1.06 29.59 -8.32
C THR A 87 -0.24 29.22 -7.63
N TYR A 88 -0.76 28.06 -7.95
CA TYR A 88 -1.97 27.56 -7.31
C TYR A 88 -1.63 26.93 -5.96
N PRO A 89 -2.49 27.02 -4.93
CA PRO A 89 -2.40 26.16 -3.77
C PRO A 89 -2.34 24.70 -4.21
N LYS A 90 -1.51 23.86 -3.56
CA LYS A 90 -1.26 22.45 -3.95
C LYS A 90 -2.53 21.62 -4.22
N TYR A 91 -3.66 21.96 -3.61
CA TYR A 91 -4.94 21.28 -3.82
C TYR A 91 -5.65 21.60 -5.16
N LEU A 92 -5.12 22.52 -5.98
CA LEU A 92 -5.60 22.77 -7.34
C LEU A 92 -4.70 22.06 -8.35
N LEU A 93 -5.25 21.04 -9.00
CA LEU A 93 -4.53 20.21 -9.95
C LEU A 93 -4.20 21.00 -11.22
N SER A 94 -2.96 20.88 -11.72
CA SER A 94 -2.58 21.46 -13.00
C SER A 94 -3.20 20.68 -14.18
N PRO A 95 -3.32 21.28 -15.38
CA PRO A 95 -3.77 20.55 -16.57
C PRO A 95 -2.90 19.31 -16.87
N GLU A 96 -1.59 19.40 -16.68
CA GLU A 96 -0.64 18.30 -16.89
C GLU A 96 -0.89 17.17 -15.89
N THR A 97 -1.22 17.53 -14.64
CA THR A 97 -1.58 16.57 -13.59
C THR A 97 -2.84 15.80 -13.98
N ILE A 98 -3.87 16.50 -14.42
CA ILE A 98 -5.14 15.91 -14.86
C ILE A 98 -4.93 14.95 -16.03
N GLU A 99 -4.12 15.32 -17.03
CA GLU A 99 -3.82 14.45 -18.16
C GLU A 99 -3.01 13.21 -17.74
N ALA A 100 -2.01 13.40 -16.87
CA ALA A 100 -1.20 12.30 -16.35
C ALA A 100 -2.02 11.33 -15.48
N LEU A 101 -3.00 11.84 -14.74
CA LEU A 101 -3.84 11.06 -13.83
C LEU A 101 -4.62 9.95 -14.55
N ARG A 102 -4.86 10.08 -15.86
CA ARG A 102 -5.55 9.09 -16.69
C ARG A 102 -4.66 7.91 -17.13
N LYS A 103 -3.36 7.94 -16.81
CA LYS A 103 -2.36 6.96 -17.29
C LYS A 103 -1.83 6.11 -16.12
N PRO A 104 -1.53 4.82 -16.34
CA PRO A 104 -0.96 3.95 -15.29
C PRO A 104 0.46 4.37 -14.86
N THR A 105 1.10 5.26 -15.63
CA THR A 105 2.43 5.83 -15.36
C THR A 105 2.41 6.99 -14.38
N PHE A 106 1.25 7.37 -13.82
CA PHE A 106 1.15 8.42 -12.81
C PHE A 106 2.00 8.09 -11.59
N ASP A 107 2.94 8.98 -11.24
CA ASP A 107 3.80 8.81 -10.08
C ASP A 107 3.01 9.17 -8.82
N VAL A 108 2.59 8.12 -8.11
CA VAL A 108 1.77 8.23 -6.91
C VAL A 108 2.54 8.78 -5.72
N TRP A 109 3.89 8.79 -5.72
CA TRP A 109 4.70 9.19 -4.56
C TRP A 109 4.87 10.71 -4.42
N LEU A 110 4.58 11.47 -5.47
CA LEU A 110 4.77 12.93 -5.49
C LEU A 110 3.74 13.70 -4.64
N TRP A 111 2.65 13.06 -4.24
CA TRP A 111 1.43 13.74 -3.79
C TRP A 111 1.21 13.57 -2.29
N GLU A 112 0.92 14.67 -1.59
CA GLU A 112 0.43 14.68 -0.22
C GLU A 112 -1.05 14.25 -0.15
N PRO A 113 -1.58 13.85 1.03
CA PRO A 113 -2.96 13.38 1.15
C PRO A 113 -4.02 14.35 0.60
N ASN A 114 -3.86 15.66 0.81
CA ASN A 114 -4.79 16.66 0.28
C ASN A 114 -4.78 16.74 -1.26
N GLU A 115 -3.64 16.48 -1.90
CA GLU A 115 -3.53 16.47 -3.36
C GLU A 115 -4.13 15.19 -3.94
N MET A 116 -3.91 14.04 -3.29
CA MET A 116 -4.58 12.78 -3.64
C MET A 116 -6.10 12.89 -3.49
N LEU A 117 -6.60 13.54 -2.43
CA LEU A 117 -8.02 13.83 -2.26
C LEU A 117 -8.59 14.69 -3.40
N SER A 118 -7.86 15.73 -3.84
CA SER A 118 -8.25 16.53 -5.02
C SER A 118 -8.28 15.69 -6.30
N CYS A 119 -7.32 14.77 -6.48
CA CYS A 119 -7.32 13.83 -7.61
C CYS A 119 -8.55 12.91 -7.59
N LEU A 120 -8.91 12.34 -6.43
CA LEU A 120 -10.11 11.50 -6.28
C LEU A 120 -11.40 12.31 -6.53
N GLU A 121 -11.49 13.53 -6.00
CA GLU A 121 -12.61 14.44 -6.27
C GLU A 121 -12.74 14.71 -7.78
N HIS A 122 -11.62 15.02 -8.45
CA HIS A 122 -11.58 15.26 -9.88
C HIS A 122 -12.08 14.05 -10.68
N MET A 123 -11.66 12.82 -10.35
CA MET A 123 -12.11 11.62 -11.06
C MET A 123 -13.64 11.46 -11.05
N TYR A 124 -14.31 11.73 -9.93
CA TYR A 124 -15.78 11.66 -9.83
C TYR A 124 -16.48 12.71 -10.71
N HIS A 125 -15.90 13.90 -10.82
CA HIS A 125 -16.40 14.94 -11.72
C HIS A 125 -16.15 14.59 -13.19
N ASP A 126 -14.93 14.19 -13.53
CA ASP A 126 -14.49 13.93 -14.90
C ASP A 126 -15.21 12.73 -15.53
N LEU A 127 -15.46 11.69 -14.73
CA LEU A 127 -16.27 10.53 -15.14
C LEU A 127 -17.78 10.83 -15.23
N GLY A 128 -18.22 12.04 -14.87
CA GLY A 128 -19.62 12.44 -14.87
C GLY A 128 -20.47 11.86 -13.72
N LEU A 129 -19.86 11.17 -12.76
CA LEU A 129 -20.57 10.53 -11.64
C LEU A 129 -21.29 11.56 -10.76
N VAL A 130 -20.66 12.71 -10.52
CA VAL A 130 -21.28 13.82 -9.78
C VAL A 130 -22.57 14.29 -10.45
N ARG A 131 -22.53 14.45 -11.78
CA ARG A 131 -23.67 14.91 -12.57
C ARG A 131 -24.77 13.86 -12.60
N ASP A 132 -24.44 12.63 -12.95
CA ASP A 132 -25.43 11.59 -13.27
C ASP A 132 -26.12 11.02 -12.02
N PHE A 133 -25.45 11.05 -10.86
CA PHE A 133 -26.01 10.61 -9.58
C PHE A 133 -26.37 11.77 -8.65
N SER A 134 -26.30 13.01 -9.13
CA SER A 134 -26.58 14.22 -8.34
C SER A 134 -25.82 14.26 -7.01
N ILE A 135 -24.54 13.88 -7.03
CA ILE A 135 -23.69 13.87 -5.83
C ILE A 135 -23.42 15.33 -5.45
N HIS A 136 -23.74 15.72 -4.22
CA HIS A 136 -23.46 17.07 -3.78
C HIS A 136 -21.93 17.27 -3.62
N PRO A 137 -21.28 18.24 -4.29
CA PRO A 137 -19.80 18.33 -4.31
C PRO A 137 -19.16 18.48 -2.92
N VAL A 138 -19.82 19.19 -2.01
CA VAL A 138 -19.34 19.31 -0.61
C VAL A 138 -19.44 17.97 0.13
N THR A 139 -20.47 17.17 -0.15
CA THR A 139 -20.65 15.84 0.44
C THR A 139 -19.61 14.88 -0.10
N LEU A 140 -19.27 14.96 -1.39
CA LEU A 140 -18.15 14.22 -1.99
C LEU A 140 -16.83 14.48 -1.25
N ARG A 141 -16.50 15.76 -1.00
CA ARG A 141 -15.29 16.12 -0.24
C ARG A 141 -15.31 15.58 1.18
N ARG A 142 -16.42 15.73 1.91
CA ARG A 142 -16.56 15.22 3.29
C ARG A 142 -16.45 13.70 3.34
N TRP A 143 -17.04 13.01 2.37
CA TRP A 143 -16.93 11.56 2.23
C TRP A 143 -15.47 11.14 2.00
N LEU A 144 -14.78 11.76 1.04
CA LEU A 144 -13.37 11.46 0.75
C LEU A 144 -12.47 11.73 1.97
N LEU A 145 -12.69 12.83 2.70
CA LEU A 145 -11.98 13.12 3.96
C LEU A 145 -12.26 12.05 5.02
N CYS A 146 -13.52 11.67 5.21
CA CYS A 146 -13.88 10.63 6.18
C CYS A 146 -13.29 9.27 5.79
N VAL A 147 -13.26 8.93 4.49
CA VAL A 147 -12.58 7.74 4.00
C VAL A 147 -11.08 7.78 4.31
N HIS A 148 -10.39 8.88 3.99
CA HIS A 148 -8.99 9.08 4.33
C HIS A 148 -8.73 8.87 5.83
N ASP A 149 -9.56 9.46 6.70
CA ASP A 149 -9.41 9.37 8.15
C ASP A 149 -9.66 7.96 8.71
N ASN A 150 -10.30 7.08 7.94
CA ASN A 150 -10.54 5.67 8.29
C ASN A 150 -9.56 4.71 7.61
N TYR A 151 -8.61 5.19 6.80
CA TYR A 151 -7.43 4.41 6.43
C TYR A 151 -6.36 4.52 7.53
N ARG A 152 -5.80 3.38 7.94
CA ARG A 152 -4.74 3.36 8.95
C ARG A 152 -3.37 3.68 8.34
N ASN A 153 -2.44 4.08 9.20
CA ASN A 153 -1.05 4.34 8.83
C ASN A 153 -0.22 3.04 8.84
N ASN A 154 -0.64 2.05 8.06
CA ASN A 154 0.15 0.82 7.85
C ASN A 154 1.23 1.08 6.80
N PRO A 155 2.32 0.28 6.76
CA PRO A 155 3.33 0.40 5.72
C PRO A 155 2.75 0.23 4.31
N PHE A 156 1.91 -0.80 4.07
CA PHE A 156 1.33 -1.07 2.76
C PHE A 156 -0.15 -0.69 2.67
N HIS A 157 -1.02 -1.29 3.48
CA HIS A 157 -2.47 -1.09 3.38
C HIS A 157 -2.90 0.24 4.03
N ASN A 158 -2.62 1.35 3.34
CA ASN A 158 -2.84 2.72 3.78
C ASN A 158 -3.58 3.55 2.71
N PHE A 159 -3.83 4.84 2.98
CA PHE A 159 -4.57 5.69 2.06
C PHE A 159 -3.88 5.87 0.69
N ARG A 160 -2.55 5.82 0.61
CA ARG A 160 -1.86 5.90 -0.68
C ARG A 160 -2.08 4.63 -1.50
N HIS A 161 -2.19 3.46 -0.87
CA HIS A 161 -2.59 2.23 -1.56
C HIS A 161 -4.00 2.35 -2.12
N CYS A 162 -4.97 2.79 -1.31
CA CYS A 162 -6.32 3.15 -1.79
C CYS A 162 -6.30 4.07 -3.01
N PHE A 163 -5.47 5.11 -2.96
CA PHE A 163 -5.28 6.03 -4.09
C PHE A 163 -4.70 5.32 -5.32
N CYS A 164 -3.69 4.46 -5.17
CA CYS A 164 -3.12 3.67 -6.26
C CYS A 164 -4.17 2.81 -6.96
N VAL A 165 -4.98 2.08 -6.20
CA VAL A 165 -6.02 1.18 -6.73
C VAL A 165 -7.08 1.98 -7.48
N THR A 166 -7.53 3.09 -6.89
CA THR A 166 -8.53 3.95 -7.52
C THR A 166 -8.00 4.64 -8.78
N GLN A 167 -6.76 5.13 -8.75
CA GLN A 167 -6.12 5.78 -9.89
C GLN A 167 -5.84 4.76 -11.02
N MET A 168 -5.55 3.50 -10.68
CA MET A 168 -5.44 2.44 -11.67
C MET A 168 -6.80 2.12 -12.30
N MET A 169 -7.86 2.03 -11.50
CA MET A 169 -9.23 1.84 -12.01
C MET A 169 -9.62 2.97 -12.97
N TYR A 170 -9.34 4.22 -12.59
CA TYR A 170 -9.54 5.38 -13.45
C TYR A 170 -8.73 5.29 -14.75
N SER A 171 -7.46 4.87 -14.69
CA SER A 171 -6.65 4.64 -15.88
C SER A 171 -7.23 3.55 -16.78
N MET A 172 -7.71 2.44 -16.21
CA MET A 172 -8.35 1.35 -16.95
C MET A 172 -9.67 1.80 -17.60
N ILE A 173 -10.45 2.67 -16.95
CA ILE A 173 -11.68 3.22 -17.54
C ILE A 173 -11.38 3.95 -18.85
N TRP A 174 -10.33 4.77 -18.89
CA TRP A 174 -9.90 5.47 -20.11
C TRP A 174 -9.28 4.52 -21.13
N LEU A 175 -8.31 3.72 -20.68
CA LEU A 175 -7.53 2.81 -21.51
C LEU A 175 -8.43 1.81 -22.25
N CYS A 176 -9.32 1.14 -21.51
CA CYS A 176 -10.19 0.10 -22.03
C CYS A 176 -11.54 0.64 -22.52
N ARG A 177 -11.73 1.97 -22.52
CA ARG A 177 -12.98 2.66 -22.89
C ARG A 177 -14.20 2.08 -22.19
N LEU A 178 -14.10 1.87 -20.89
CA LEU A 178 -15.10 1.12 -20.12
C LEU A 178 -16.47 1.79 -20.12
N GLN A 179 -16.56 3.12 -20.30
CA GLN A 179 -17.84 3.83 -20.44
C GLN A 179 -18.61 3.48 -21.73
N GLU A 180 -17.98 2.83 -22.71
CA GLU A 180 -18.67 2.27 -23.88
C GLU A 180 -19.28 0.88 -23.60
N LYS A 181 -18.88 0.23 -22.51
CA LYS A 181 -19.23 -1.15 -22.16
C LYS A 181 -20.08 -1.27 -20.90
N PHE A 182 -19.93 -0.32 -19.99
CA PHE A 182 -20.55 -0.31 -18.68
C PHE A 182 -21.52 0.85 -18.53
N SER A 183 -22.54 0.64 -17.71
CA SER A 183 -23.42 1.73 -17.29
C SER A 183 -22.66 2.70 -16.38
N GLN A 184 -23.14 3.93 -16.25
CA GLN A 184 -22.58 4.87 -15.27
C GLN A 184 -22.70 4.35 -13.83
N MET A 185 -23.67 3.47 -13.55
CA MET A 185 -23.81 2.82 -12.23
C MET A 185 -22.69 1.80 -11.99
N ASP A 186 -22.30 1.04 -12.99
CA ASP A 186 -21.15 0.15 -12.91
C ASP A 186 -19.84 0.92 -12.69
N ILE A 187 -19.66 2.06 -13.39
CA ILE A 187 -18.49 2.94 -13.19
C ILE A 187 -18.48 3.50 -11.76
N LEU A 188 -19.64 3.93 -11.24
CA LEU A 188 -19.77 4.39 -9.86
C LEU A 188 -19.39 3.28 -8.86
N ILE A 189 -19.88 2.05 -9.09
CA ILE A 189 -19.58 0.89 -8.24
C ILE A 189 -18.08 0.58 -8.27
N LEU A 190 -17.44 0.54 -9.45
CA LEU A 190 -16.01 0.26 -9.60
C LEU A 190 -15.15 1.29 -8.85
N MET A 191 -15.42 2.59 -9.07
CA MET A 191 -14.65 3.66 -8.43
C MET A 191 -14.86 3.70 -6.92
N THR A 192 -16.11 3.55 -6.45
CA THR A 192 -16.40 3.62 -5.01
C THR A 192 -15.90 2.38 -4.28
N ALA A 193 -15.99 1.19 -4.88
CA ALA A 193 -15.42 -0.03 -4.32
C ALA A 193 -13.89 0.08 -4.23
N ALA A 194 -13.20 0.55 -5.28
CA ALA A 194 -11.76 0.76 -5.27
C ALA A 194 -11.29 1.69 -4.14
N ILE A 195 -12.02 2.78 -3.88
CA ILE A 195 -11.72 3.69 -2.77
C ILE A 195 -11.92 3.03 -1.39
N CYS A 196 -12.91 2.15 -1.26
CA CYS A 196 -13.33 1.62 0.03
C CYS A 196 -12.76 0.24 0.38
N HIS A 197 -12.06 -0.42 -0.55
CA HIS A 197 -11.81 -1.87 -0.45
C HIS A 197 -10.97 -2.31 0.75
N ASP A 198 -10.13 -1.42 1.30
CA ASP A 198 -9.20 -1.70 2.40
C ASP A 198 -9.41 -0.80 3.64
N LEU A 199 -10.60 -0.22 3.77
CA LEU A 199 -10.94 0.67 4.89
C LEU A 199 -10.69 0.01 6.24
N ASP A 200 -9.98 0.70 7.14
CA ASP A 200 -9.63 0.25 8.48
C ASP A 200 -8.80 -1.05 8.54
N HIS A 201 -8.01 -1.36 7.49
CA HIS A 201 -7.11 -2.52 7.50
C HIS A 201 -6.15 -2.50 8.71
N PRO A 202 -6.03 -3.60 9.48
CA PRO A 202 -5.30 -3.59 10.75
C PRO A 202 -3.79 -3.82 10.62
N GLY A 203 -3.29 -4.10 9.42
CA GLY A 203 -1.89 -4.42 9.17
C GLY A 203 -1.55 -5.91 9.29
N TYR A 204 -2.56 -6.78 9.42
CA TYR A 204 -2.41 -8.22 9.57
C TYR A 204 -3.52 -8.93 8.79
N ASN A 205 -3.16 -9.88 7.92
CA ASN A 205 -4.08 -10.50 6.98
C ASN A 205 -5.10 -11.45 7.62
N ASN A 206 -6.04 -11.97 6.81
CA ASN A 206 -7.08 -12.91 7.25
C ASN A 206 -6.52 -14.14 7.98
N THR A 207 -5.40 -14.71 7.52
CA THR A 207 -4.76 -15.87 8.18
C THR A 207 -4.38 -15.56 9.62
N TYR A 208 -3.80 -14.38 9.87
CA TYR A 208 -3.52 -13.93 11.23
C TYR A 208 -4.81 -13.76 12.04
N GLN A 209 -5.83 -13.07 11.49
CA GLN A 209 -7.10 -12.85 12.18
C GLN A 209 -7.70 -14.17 12.69
N ILE A 210 -7.73 -15.18 11.81
CA ILE A 210 -8.31 -16.50 12.08
C ILE A 210 -7.46 -17.28 13.09
N ASN A 211 -6.14 -17.37 12.87
CA ASN A 211 -5.24 -18.13 13.75
C ASN A 211 -5.19 -17.52 15.16
N ALA A 212 -5.15 -16.19 15.27
CA ALA A 212 -5.17 -15.47 16.54
C ALA A 212 -6.58 -15.35 17.14
N ARG A 213 -7.63 -15.81 16.43
CA ARG A 213 -9.04 -15.74 16.84
C ARG A 213 -9.46 -14.34 17.29
N THR A 214 -9.08 -13.34 16.51
CA THR A 214 -9.34 -11.94 16.82
C THR A 214 -10.85 -11.66 16.81
N GLU A 215 -11.25 -10.50 17.33
CA GLU A 215 -12.66 -10.08 17.30
C GLU A 215 -13.25 -10.06 15.88
N LEU A 216 -12.44 -9.71 14.86
CA LEU A 216 -12.89 -9.71 13.47
C LEU A 216 -13.16 -11.13 12.97
N ALA A 217 -12.25 -12.08 13.24
CA ALA A 217 -12.44 -13.47 12.85
C ALA A 217 -13.70 -14.07 13.51
N VAL A 218 -13.90 -13.82 14.81
CA VAL A 218 -15.10 -14.25 15.54
C VAL A 218 -16.37 -13.59 14.98
N ARG A 219 -16.33 -12.28 14.71
CA ARG A 219 -17.49 -11.53 14.16
C ARG A 219 -17.92 -12.05 12.79
N TYR A 220 -16.96 -12.40 11.94
CA TYR A 220 -17.21 -12.84 10.56
C TYR A 220 -17.12 -14.35 10.35
N ASN A 221 -17.00 -15.12 11.43
CA ASN A 221 -16.98 -16.59 11.42
C ASN A 221 -15.93 -17.14 10.44
N ASP A 222 -14.73 -16.55 10.46
CA ASP A 222 -13.58 -16.91 9.60
C ASP A 222 -13.79 -16.77 8.08
N ILE A 223 -14.89 -16.16 7.63
CA ILE A 223 -15.20 -15.95 6.20
C ILE A 223 -14.82 -14.53 5.79
N SER A 224 -13.72 -14.39 5.05
CA SER A 224 -13.15 -13.11 4.59
C SER A 224 -13.29 -11.98 5.65
N PRO A 225 -12.74 -12.14 6.87
CA PRO A 225 -12.99 -11.20 7.96
C PRO A 225 -12.63 -9.75 7.64
N LEU A 226 -11.53 -9.52 6.95
CA LEU A 226 -11.05 -8.18 6.61
C LEU A 226 -11.92 -7.54 5.53
N GLU A 227 -12.20 -8.23 4.43
CA GLU A 227 -12.98 -7.67 3.32
C GLU A 227 -14.43 -7.39 3.75
N ASN A 228 -15.00 -8.22 4.63
CA ASN A 228 -16.28 -7.91 5.26
C ASN A 228 -16.20 -6.67 6.17
N HIS A 229 -15.12 -6.50 6.92
CA HIS A 229 -14.89 -5.33 7.76
C HIS A 229 -14.75 -4.05 6.94
N HIS A 230 -13.92 -4.05 5.89
CA HIS A 230 -13.74 -2.93 4.97
C HIS A 230 -15.08 -2.48 4.39
N CYS A 231 -15.88 -3.45 3.92
CA CYS A 231 -17.20 -3.16 3.38
C CYS A 231 -18.18 -2.63 4.46
N ALA A 232 -18.13 -3.18 5.68
CA ALA A 232 -18.95 -2.69 6.78
C ALA A 232 -18.63 -1.24 7.14
N VAL A 233 -17.34 -0.89 7.25
CA VAL A 233 -16.86 0.47 7.51
C VAL A 233 -17.27 1.42 6.38
N ALA A 234 -17.13 1.01 5.11
CA ALA A 234 -17.54 1.80 3.96
C ALA A 234 -19.00 2.27 4.07
N PHE A 235 -19.90 1.35 4.44
CA PHE A 235 -21.32 1.67 4.57
C PHE A 235 -21.69 2.33 5.90
N GLN A 236 -20.86 2.20 6.95
CA GLN A 236 -21.00 3.04 8.15
C GLN A 236 -20.69 4.51 7.85
N ILE A 237 -19.65 4.78 7.05
CA ILE A 237 -19.34 6.14 6.58
C ILE A 237 -20.50 6.67 5.72
N LEU A 238 -20.97 5.90 4.74
CA LEU A 238 -22.07 6.30 3.86
C LEU A 238 -23.43 6.42 4.57
N ALA A 239 -23.58 5.87 5.78
CA ALA A 239 -24.78 6.05 6.59
C ALA A 239 -24.83 7.43 7.29
N GLN A 240 -23.68 8.12 7.42
CA GLN A 240 -23.62 9.47 7.96
C GLN A 240 -24.15 10.47 6.91
N PRO A 241 -25.21 11.25 7.19
CA PRO A 241 -25.85 12.13 6.21
C PRO A 241 -24.88 13.10 5.50
N GLU A 242 -23.87 13.58 6.21
CA GLU A 242 -22.85 14.51 5.72
C GLU A 242 -21.79 13.87 4.81
N CYS A 243 -21.68 12.55 4.81
CA CYS A 243 -20.77 11.74 3.98
C CYS A 243 -21.52 10.87 2.96
N ASN A 244 -22.85 10.89 2.97
CA ASN A 244 -23.65 10.06 2.08
C ASN A 244 -23.70 10.63 0.66
N ILE A 245 -22.74 10.25 -0.18
CA ILE A 245 -22.71 10.62 -1.61
C ILE A 245 -23.89 10.03 -2.41
N PHE A 246 -24.65 9.10 -1.85
CA PHE A 246 -25.81 8.46 -2.48
C PHE A 246 -27.16 8.99 -1.99
N THR A 247 -27.17 10.10 -1.23
CA THR A 247 -28.41 10.70 -0.68
C THR A 247 -29.49 10.95 -1.74
N ASN A 248 -29.09 11.31 -2.96
CA ASN A 248 -30.01 11.63 -4.07
C ASN A 248 -30.29 10.44 -4.99
N VAL A 249 -29.74 9.26 -4.70
CA VAL A 249 -29.98 8.03 -5.47
C VAL A 249 -31.27 7.37 -4.99
N GLN A 250 -32.11 6.94 -5.93
CA GLN A 250 -33.35 6.24 -5.59
C GLN A 250 -33.07 4.93 -4.83
N PRO A 251 -33.97 4.49 -3.92
CA PRO A 251 -33.72 3.34 -3.06
C PRO A 251 -33.31 2.05 -3.80
N ASP A 252 -33.90 1.77 -4.96
CA ASP A 252 -33.55 0.59 -5.75
C ASP A 252 -32.19 0.71 -6.43
N GLY A 253 -31.82 1.92 -6.87
CA GLY A 253 -30.47 2.21 -7.35
C GLY A 253 -29.43 2.07 -6.23
N PHE A 254 -29.74 2.54 -5.02
CA PHE A 254 -28.87 2.36 -3.85
C PHE A 254 -28.67 0.89 -3.51
N LYS A 255 -29.71 0.04 -3.57
CA LYS A 255 -29.58 -1.41 -3.37
C LYS A 255 -28.64 -2.04 -4.41
N GLN A 256 -28.76 -1.64 -5.68
CA GLN A 256 -27.88 -2.14 -6.76
C GLN A 256 -26.43 -1.72 -6.53
N ILE A 257 -26.19 -0.43 -6.21
CA ILE A 257 -24.85 0.07 -5.89
C ILE A 257 -24.27 -0.69 -4.68
N ARG A 258 -25.06 -0.82 -3.62
CA ARG A 258 -24.64 -1.53 -2.40
C ARG A 258 -24.25 -2.98 -2.69
N GLN A 259 -25.09 -3.70 -3.42
CA GLN A 259 -24.81 -5.09 -3.77
C GLN A 259 -23.55 -5.21 -4.63
N GLY A 260 -23.40 -4.34 -5.63
CA GLY A 260 -22.22 -4.30 -6.48
C GLY A 260 -20.94 -4.06 -5.69
N MET A 261 -20.92 -3.03 -4.82
CA MET A 261 -19.77 -2.73 -3.98
C MET A 261 -19.41 -3.88 -3.03
N ILE A 262 -20.41 -4.52 -2.40
CA ILE A 262 -20.18 -5.70 -1.54
C ILE A 262 -19.49 -6.80 -2.36
N THR A 263 -20.03 -7.13 -3.53
CA THR A 263 -19.45 -8.17 -4.40
C THR A 263 -17.99 -7.84 -4.78
N LEU A 264 -17.69 -6.59 -5.10
CA LEU A 264 -16.35 -6.18 -5.52
C LEU A 264 -15.34 -6.15 -4.38
N ILE A 265 -15.71 -5.62 -3.22
CA ILE A 265 -14.81 -5.58 -2.05
C ILE A 265 -14.54 -7.01 -1.57
N LEU A 266 -15.56 -7.88 -1.48
CA LEU A 266 -15.33 -9.28 -1.11
C LEU A 266 -14.57 -10.09 -2.17
N ALA A 267 -14.41 -9.58 -3.38
CA ALA A 267 -13.62 -10.21 -4.43
C ALA A 267 -12.12 -9.94 -4.30
N THR A 268 -11.70 -8.92 -3.52
CA THR A 268 -10.29 -8.60 -3.33
C THR A 268 -9.56 -9.67 -2.51
N ASP A 269 -10.27 -10.41 -1.63
CA ASP A 269 -9.73 -11.54 -0.89
C ASP A 269 -8.96 -12.51 -1.81
N MET A 270 -7.65 -12.58 -1.59
CA MET A 270 -6.74 -13.39 -2.40
C MET A 270 -6.92 -14.90 -2.18
N ALA A 271 -7.59 -15.33 -1.10
CA ALA A 271 -7.99 -16.73 -0.93
C ALA A 271 -8.98 -17.19 -2.03
N ARG A 272 -9.72 -16.25 -2.62
CA ARG A 272 -10.70 -16.51 -3.69
C ARG A 272 -10.15 -16.26 -5.10
N HIS A 273 -8.86 -15.91 -5.23
CA HIS A 273 -8.28 -15.55 -6.53
C HIS A 273 -8.47 -16.65 -7.58
N ALA A 274 -8.16 -17.91 -7.25
CA ALA A 274 -8.28 -19.04 -8.18
C ALA A 274 -9.74 -19.28 -8.60
N GLU A 275 -10.68 -19.32 -7.64
CA GLU A 275 -12.12 -19.48 -7.87
C GLU A 275 -12.66 -18.43 -8.86
N ILE A 276 -12.32 -17.15 -8.63
CA ILE A 276 -12.77 -16.04 -9.46
C ILE A 276 -12.13 -16.09 -10.85
N MET A 277 -10.82 -16.39 -10.92
CA MET A 277 -10.10 -16.51 -12.19
C MET A 277 -10.65 -17.64 -13.05
N ASP A 278 -10.93 -18.81 -12.48
CA ASP A 278 -11.46 -19.96 -13.21
C ASP A 278 -12.89 -19.68 -13.69
N SER A 279 -13.72 -19.09 -12.84
CA SER A 279 -15.07 -18.65 -13.21
C SER A 279 -15.06 -17.65 -14.37
N PHE A 280 -14.13 -16.69 -14.35
CA PHE A 280 -14.00 -15.72 -15.43
C PHE A 280 -13.47 -16.35 -16.72
N LYS A 281 -12.46 -17.22 -16.65
CA LYS A 281 -11.93 -17.95 -17.81
C LYS A 281 -13.00 -18.81 -18.50
N GLU A 282 -13.88 -19.44 -17.73
CA GLU A 282 -15.03 -20.17 -18.27
C GLU A 282 -15.92 -19.25 -19.11
N LYS A 283 -16.23 -18.04 -18.61
CA LYS A 283 -17.07 -17.08 -19.35
C LYS A 283 -16.35 -16.44 -20.53
N MET A 284 -15.01 -16.44 -20.53
CA MET A 284 -14.20 -15.90 -21.62
C MET A 284 -14.26 -16.72 -22.91
N GLU A 285 -14.72 -17.97 -22.87
CA GLU A 285 -14.93 -18.78 -24.09
C GLU A 285 -15.99 -18.17 -25.03
N ASN A 286 -17.01 -17.53 -24.45
CA ASN A 286 -18.06 -16.82 -25.19
C ASN A 286 -18.56 -15.61 -24.37
N PHE A 287 -17.66 -14.66 -24.14
CA PHE A 287 -17.96 -13.50 -23.30
C PHE A 287 -19.06 -12.63 -23.92
N ASP A 288 -19.95 -12.10 -23.08
CA ASP A 288 -21.15 -11.36 -23.50
C ASP A 288 -21.40 -10.20 -22.55
N TYR A 289 -21.31 -8.98 -23.08
CA TYR A 289 -21.52 -7.73 -22.32
C TYR A 289 -22.99 -7.50 -21.94
N SER A 290 -23.93 -8.20 -22.56
CA SER A 290 -25.36 -8.14 -22.18
C SER A 290 -25.71 -9.08 -21.03
N ASN A 291 -24.82 -10.01 -20.69
CA ASN A 291 -25.01 -10.95 -19.59
C ASN A 291 -24.49 -10.38 -18.27
N GLU A 292 -25.38 -10.18 -17.30
CA GLU A 292 -25.06 -9.60 -15.99
C GLU A 292 -24.01 -10.39 -15.20
N GLN A 293 -24.00 -11.72 -15.32
CA GLN A 293 -23.01 -12.56 -14.62
C GLN A 293 -21.61 -12.37 -15.23
N HIS A 294 -21.53 -12.30 -16.56
CA HIS A 294 -20.27 -12.05 -17.27
C HIS A 294 -19.70 -10.68 -16.89
N VAL A 295 -20.56 -9.65 -16.88
CA VAL A 295 -20.20 -8.28 -16.47
C VAL A 295 -19.80 -8.22 -15.00
N THR A 296 -20.48 -8.96 -14.11
CA THR A 296 -20.12 -9.02 -12.69
C THR A 296 -18.74 -9.62 -12.48
N LEU A 297 -18.44 -10.77 -13.12
CA LEU A 297 -17.11 -11.38 -13.06
C LEU A 297 -16.04 -10.46 -13.66
N LEU A 298 -16.34 -9.77 -14.77
CA LEU A 298 -15.41 -8.80 -15.33
C LEU A 298 -15.11 -7.66 -14.35
N LYS A 299 -16.12 -7.09 -13.67
CA LYS A 299 -15.90 -6.06 -12.65
C LYS A 299 -15.08 -6.58 -11.46
N MET A 300 -15.29 -7.83 -11.04
CA MET A 300 -14.47 -8.48 -10.01
C MET A 300 -13.01 -8.60 -10.45
N ILE A 301 -12.76 -9.02 -11.70
CA ILE A 301 -11.41 -9.08 -12.24
C ILE A 301 -10.78 -7.69 -12.36
N LEU A 302 -11.53 -6.67 -12.77
CA LEU A 302 -11.01 -5.30 -12.89
C LEU A 302 -10.58 -4.72 -11.54
N ILE A 303 -11.38 -4.88 -10.47
CA ILE A 303 -10.96 -4.41 -9.15
C ILE A 303 -9.73 -5.18 -8.65
N LYS A 304 -9.68 -6.51 -8.85
CA LYS A 304 -8.49 -7.31 -8.51
C LYS A 304 -7.26 -6.90 -9.31
N CYS A 305 -7.40 -6.62 -10.60
CA CYS A 305 -6.32 -6.08 -11.43
C CYS A 305 -5.77 -4.79 -10.83
N CYS A 306 -6.64 -3.86 -10.42
CA CYS A 306 -6.23 -2.57 -9.88
C CYS A 306 -5.59 -2.69 -8.50
N ASP A 307 -6.14 -3.54 -7.65
CA ASP A 307 -5.68 -3.81 -6.28
C ASP A 307 -4.20 -4.24 -6.27
N ILE A 308 -3.86 -5.27 -7.04
CA ILE A 308 -2.50 -5.79 -7.10
C ILE A 308 -1.66 -5.22 -8.27
N SER A 309 -1.98 -4.01 -8.75
CA SER A 309 -1.38 -3.41 -9.94
C SER A 309 -0.01 -2.73 -9.77
N ASN A 310 0.60 -2.76 -8.58
CA ASN A 310 1.82 -1.97 -8.32
C ASN A 310 2.94 -2.26 -9.34
N GLU A 311 3.16 -3.52 -9.71
CA GLU A 311 4.18 -3.93 -10.68
C GLU A 311 3.85 -3.62 -12.15
N VAL A 312 2.65 -3.11 -12.42
CA VAL A 312 2.31 -2.52 -13.74
C VAL A 312 2.91 -1.12 -13.89
N ARG A 313 3.15 -0.43 -12.77
CA ARG A 313 3.66 0.94 -12.78
C ARG A 313 5.14 0.97 -13.18
N PRO A 314 5.68 2.13 -13.60
CA PRO A 314 7.11 2.30 -13.83
C PRO A 314 7.92 1.85 -12.61
N VAL A 315 9.08 1.22 -12.85
CA VAL A 315 9.91 0.59 -11.79
C VAL A 315 10.17 1.52 -10.60
N ALA A 316 10.50 2.79 -10.84
CA ALA A 316 10.76 3.76 -9.77
C ALA A 316 9.54 4.06 -8.88
N VAL A 317 8.33 3.82 -9.40
CA VAL A 317 7.05 3.98 -8.68
C VAL A 317 6.64 2.67 -8.01
N ALA A 318 6.90 1.52 -8.66
CA ALA A 318 6.54 0.20 -8.17
C ALA A 318 7.43 -0.29 -7.02
N GLU A 319 8.75 -0.14 -7.15
CA GLU A 319 9.73 -0.77 -6.24
C GLU A 319 9.56 -0.39 -4.76
N PRO A 320 9.29 0.89 -4.39
CA PRO A 320 9.08 1.25 -2.99
C PRO A 320 7.88 0.54 -2.34
N TRP A 321 6.87 0.12 -3.13
CA TRP A 321 5.74 -0.64 -2.60
C TRP A 321 6.13 -2.04 -2.13
N VAL A 322 7.18 -2.64 -2.70
CA VAL A 322 7.67 -3.95 -2.26
C VAL A 322 8.29 -3.85 -0.88
N ASP A 323 9.01 -2.76 -0.58
CA ASP A 323 9.51 -2.49 0.77
C ASP A 323 8.37 -2.36 1.77
N CYS A 324 7.36 -1.54 1.44
CA CYS A 324 6.17 -1.36 2.27
C CYS A 324 5.45 -2.69 2.54
N LEU A 325 5.29 -3.53 1.52
CA LEU A 325 4.62 -4.83 1.65
C LEU A 325 5.42 -5.78 2.56
N LEU A 326 6.73 -5.87 2.34
CA LEU A 326 7.59 -6.73 3.14
C LEU A 326 7.68 -6.24 4.59
N GLU A 327 7.71 -4.94 4.84
CA GLU A 327 7.64 -4.39 6.19
C GLU A 327 6.37 -4.87 6.92
N GLU A 328 5.21 -4.80 6.26
CA GLU A 328 3.95 -5.28 6.82
C GLU A 328 3.91 -6.79 7.04
N TYR A 329 4.40 -7.58 6.06
CA TYR A 329 4.53 -9.04 6.20
C TYR A 329 5.47 -9.44 7.33
N PHE A 330 6.59 -8.74 7.50
CA PHE A 330 7.56 -9.01 8.55
C PHE A 330 7.03 -8.62 9.92
N MET A 331 6.28 -7.51 10.04
CA MET A 331 5.57 -7.18 11.28
C MET A 331 4.60 -8.30 11.68
N GLN A 332 3.84 -8.84 10.73
CA GLN A 332 2.94 -9.96 10.98
C GLN A 332 3.70 -11.22 11.40
N SER A 333 4.68 -11.66 10.62
CA SER A 333 5.39 -12.92 10.90
C SER A 333 6.19 -12.87 12.19
N ASP A 334 6.79 -11.72 12.54
CA ASP A 334 7.47 -11.54 13.83
C ASP A 334 6.48 -11.63 14.99
N ARG A 335 5.28 -11.08 14.84
CA ARG A 335 4.21 -11.20 15.83
C ARG A 335 3.71 -12.63 15.95
N GLU A 336 3.46 -13.32 14.84
CA GLU A 336 3.08 -14.74 14.81
C GLU A 336 4.11 -15.61 15.53
N LYS A 337 5.42 -15.40 15.28
CA LYS A 337 6.51 -16.07 16.01
C LYS A 337 6.42 -15.81 17.51
N SER A 338 6.19 -14.56 17.92
CA SER A 338 6.11 -14.18 19.34
C SER A 338 4.89 -14.76 20.07
N GLU A 339 3.78 -14.93 19.35
CA GLU A 339 2.51 -15.44 19.89
C GLU A 339 2.39 -16.98 19.74
N GLY A 340 3.39 -17.63 19.14
CA GLY A 340 3.39 -19.08 18.90
C GLY A 340 2.39 -19.53 17.83
N LEU A 341 2.04 -18.65 16.89
CA LEU A 341 1.14 -18.92 15.77
C LEU A 341 1.90 -19.43 14.54
N PRO A 342 1.22 -20.12 13.61
CA PRO A 342 1.82 -20.55 12.34
C PRO A 342 2.30 -19.35 11.51
N VAL A 343 3.50 -19.46 10.94
CA VAL A 343 4.12 -18.43 10.08
C VAL A 343 4.13 -18.90 8.64
N ALA A 344 3.61 -18.07 7.73
CA ALA A 344 3.66 -18.36 6.30
C ALA A 344 5.09 -18.16 5.74
N PRO A 345 5.66 -19.13 4.98
CA PRO A 345 7.03 -19.01 4.48
C PRO A 345 7.30 -17.76 3.62
N PHE A 346 6.29 -17.27 2.90
CA PHE A 346 6.40 -16.07 2.04
C PHE A 346 6.31 -14.75 2.82
N MET A 347 6.06 -14.79 4.13
CA MET A 347 6.09 -13.64 5.03
C MET A 347 7.28 -13.70 6.01
N ASP A 348 8.06 -14.79 5.99
CA ASP A 348 9.14 -15.00 6.93
C ASP A 348 10.38 -14.20 6.52
N ARG A 349 10.79 -13.23 7.35
CA ARG A 349 11.95 -12.38 7.08
C ARG A 349 13.26 -13.13 6.87
N ASP A 350 13.35 -14.35 7.41
CA ASP A 350 14.55 -15.19 7.29
C ASP A 350 14.61 -15.91 5.93
N LYS A 351 13.51 -15.94 5.18
CA LYS A 351 13.37 -16.70 3.92
C LYS A 351 13.09 -15.84 2.70
N VAL A 352 12.58 -14.62 2.90
CA VAL A 352 12.04 -13.78 1.83
C VAL A 352 13.01 -12.67 1.47
N THR A 353 13.32 -12.56 0.18
CA THR A 353 13.91 -11.35 -0.42
C THR A 353 12.89 -10.67 -1.33
N LYS A 354 13.11 -9.39 -1.64
CA LYS A 354 12.32 -8.64 -2.63
C LYS A 354 12.13 -9.43 -3.93
N ALA A 355 13.23 -9.94 -4.49
CA ALA A 355 13.19 -10.68 -5.74
C ALA A 355 12.33 -11.95 -5.62
N THR A 356 12.53 -12.75 -4.57
CA THR A 356 11.77 -14.00 -4.39
C THR A 356 10.27 -13.76 -4.16
N ALA A 357 9.89 -12.66 -3.48
CA ALA A 357 8.50 -12.29 -3.28
C ALA A 357 7.81 -11.95 -4.61
N GLN A 358 8.48 -11.15 -5.46
CA GLN A 358 7.87 -10.62 -6.67
C GLN A 358 7.87 -11.61 -7.85
N ILE A 359 8.91 -12.42 -8.05
CA ILE A 359 9.01 -13.31 -9.23
C ILE A 359 7.80 -14.26 -9.31
N GLY A 360 7.50 -14.96 -8.22
CA GLY A 360 6.39 -15.91 -8.19
C GLY A 360 5.05 -15.22 -8.37
N PHE A 361 4.85 -14.10 -7.68
CA PHE A 361 3.62 -13.32 -7.76
C PHE A 361 3.37 -12.77 -9.17
N ILE A 362 4.39 -12.17 -9.81
CA ILE A 362 4.27 -11.65 -11.17
C ILE A 362 3.98 -12.79 -12.16
N LYS A 363 4.72 -13.90 -12.10
CA LYS A 363 4.62 -15.00 -13.07
C LYS A 363 3.32 -15.78 -12.97
N PHE A 364 2.85 -16.03 -11.74
CA PHE A 364 1.76 -16.98 -11.51
C PHE A 364 0.44 -16.33 -11.10
N VAL A 365 0.45 -15.04 -10.76
CA VAL A 365 -0.77 -14.28 -10.39
C VAL A 365 -1.02 -13.13 -11.37
N LEU A 366 -0.09 -12.18 -11.48
CA LEU A 366 -0.31 -10.97 -12.26
C LEU A 366 -0.41 -11.24 -13.76
N ILE A 367 0.63 -11.84 -14.36
CA ILE A 367 0.66 -12.09 -15.80
C ILE A 367 -0.57 -12.89 -16.27
N PRO A 368 -0.94 -14.04 -15.68
CA PRO A 368 -2.10 -14.81 -16.14
C PRO A 368 -3.44 -14.05 -16.02
N MET A 369 -3.58 -13.20 -14.99
CA MET A 369 -4.77 -12.37 -14.80
C MET A 369 -4.86 -11.30 -15.90
N PHE A 370 -3.79 -10.54 -16.12
CA PHE A 370 -3.75 -9.50 -17.15
C PHE A 370 -3.82 -10.08 -18.58
N GLU A 371 -3.26 -11.26 -18.84
CA GLU A 371 -3.43 -11.98 -20.12
C GLU A 371 -4.89 -12.31 -20.42
N THR A 372 -5.66 -12.68 -19.39
CA THR A 372 -7.08 -12.96 -19.57
C THR A 372 -7.87 -11.68 -19.88
N VAL A 373 -7.52 -10.55 -19.24
CA VAL A 373 -8.11 -9.23 -19.52
C VAL A 373 -7.76 -8.72 -20.92
N THR A 374 -6.52 -8.95 -21.38
CA THR A 374 -6.05 -8.56 -22.73
C THR A 374 -6.91 -9.16 -23.85
N LYS A 375 -7.53 -10.33 -23.64
CA LYS A 375 -8.46 -10.94 -24.61
C LYS A 375 -9.69 -10.07 -24.88
N LEU A 376 -10.16 -9.30 -23.89
CA LEU A 376 -11.24 -8.32 -24.07
C LEU A 376 -10.72 -6.94 -24.45
N PHE A 377 -9.54 -6.57 -23.95
CA PHE A 377 -8.95 -5.25 -24.12
C PHE A 377 -7.49 -5.36 -24.60
N PRO A 378 -7.24 -5.54 -25.91
CA PRO A 378 -5.89 -5.77 -26.44
C PRO A 378 -4.86 -4.69 -26.06
N VAL A 379 -5.32 -3.46 -25.84
CA VAL A 379 -4.48 -2.32 -25.42
C VAL A 379 -3.78 -2.53 -24.06
N VAL A 380 -4.31 -3.43 -23.22
CA VAL A 380 -3.72 -3.82 -21.92
C VAL A 380 -2.37 -4.52 -22.10
N GLU A 381 -2.13 -5.18 -23.24
CA GLU A 381 -0.86 -5.87 -23.48
C GLU A 381 0.33 -4.91 -23.45
N GLU A 382 0.26 -3.86 -24.26
CA GLU A 382 1.34 -2.89 -24.38
C GLU A 382 1.54 -2.06 -23.11
N LEU A 383 0.43 -1.65 -22.47
CA LEU A 383 0.49 -0.68 -21.38
C LEU A 383 0.53 -1.30 -19.98
N MET A 384 0.24 -2.60 -19.84
CA MET A 384 0.22 -3.27 -18.55
C MET A 384 0.96 -4.62 -18.52
N LEU A 385 0.82 -5.49 -19.53
CA LEU A 385 1.58 -6.75 -19.55
C LEU A 385 3.07 -6.54 -19.85
N ARG A 386 3.43 -5.64 -20.77
CA ARG A 386 4.84 -5.37 -21.09
C ARG A 386 5.63 -4.90 -19.86
N PRO A 387 5.17 -3.93 -19.05
CA PRO A 387 5.82 -3.60 -17.77
C PRO A 387 5.95 -4.80 -16.81
N LEU A 388 4.96 -5.70 -16.77
CA LEU A 388 5.04 -6.91 -15.93
C LEU A 388 6.11 -7.89 -16.41
N TRP A 389 6.29 -8.06 -17.72
CA TRP A 389 7.38 -8.87 -18.26
C TRP A 389 8.75 -8.26 -17.94
N GLU A 390 8.90 -6.95 -18.12
CA GLU A 390 10.12 -6.22 -17.78
C GLU A 390 10.44 -6.30 -16.28
N SER A 391 9.42 -6.16 -15.42
CA SER A 391 9.56 -6.31 -13.97
C SER A 391 9.95 -7.73 -13.57
N ARG A 392 9.31 -8.75 -14.15
CA ARG A 392 9.69 -10.17 -13.95
C ARG A 392 11.18 -10.37 -14.27
N ASP A 393 11.61 -9.96 -15.46
CA ASP A 393 12.98 -10.19 -15.94
C ASP A 393 13.99 -9.48 -15.02
N ARG A 394 13.69 -8.23 -14.62
CA ARG A 394 14.49 -7.47 -13.65
C ARG A 394 14.63 -8.20 -12.31
N TYR A 395 13.55 -8.75 -11.75
CA TYR A 395 13.62 -9.47 -10.48
C TYR A 395 14.33 -10.81 -10.62
N GLU A 396 14.19 -11.52 -11.74
CA GLU A 396 14.94 -12.75 -12.01
C GLU A 396 16.46 -12.46 -12.08
N GLU A 397 16.87 -11.38 -12.73
CA GLU A 397 18.26 -10.91 -12.73
C GLU A 397 18.75 -10.46 -11.34
N LEU A 398 17.89 -9.82 -10.54
CA LEU A 398 18.21 -9.45 -9.17
C LEU A 398 18.45 -10.69 -8.31
N LYS A 399 17.59 -11.71 -8.44
CA LYS A 399 17.76 -12.99 -7.73
C LYS A 399 19.07 -13.68 -8.11
N GLN A 400 19.41 -13.73 -9.39
CA GLN A 400 20.68 -14.32 -9.85
C GLN A 400 21.89 -13.61 -9.24
N ARG A 401 21.84 -12.27 -9.15
CA ARG A 401 22.89 -11.47 -8.49
C ARG A 401 22.97 -11.79 -6.99
N ASP A 402 21.84 -11.81 -6.28
CA ASP A 402 21.78 -12.15 -4.86
C ASP A 402 22.34 -13.55 -4.57
N ASP A 403 21.98 -14.54 -5.39
CA ASP A 403 22.47 -15.91 -5.27
C ASP A 403 24.00 -15.98 -5.47
N SER A 404 24.52 -15.27 -6.49
CA SER A 404 25.96 -15.23 -6.78
C SER A 404 26.79 -14.57 -5.66
N VAL A 405 26.22 -13.58 -4.96
CA VAL A 405 26.86 -12.92 -3.82
C VAL A 405 26.91 -13.88 -2.64
N LYS A 406 25.80 -14.56 -2.33
CA LYS A 406 25.74 -15.56 -1.25
C LYS A 406 26.71 -16.72 -1.49
N GLU A 407 26.83 -17.22 -2.71
CA GLU A 407 27.79 -18.27 -3.06
C GLU A 407 29.23 -17.82 -2.78
N ARG A 408 29.61 -16.61 -3.20
CA ARG A 408 30.96 -16.04 -2.94
C ARG A 408 31.24 -15.83 -1.45
N GLU A 409 30.26 -15.38 -0.68
CA GLU A 409 30.40 -15.25 0.78
C GLU A 409 30.65 -16.61 1.43
N THR A 410 29.94 -17.64 0.99
CA THR A 410 30.09 -19.03 1.48
C THR A 410 31.46 -19.62 1.11
N GLU A 411 31.94 -19.38 -0.11
CA GLU A 411 33.29 -19.74 -0.55
C GLU A 411 34.39 -19.01 0.23
N SER A 412 34.20 -17.72 0.56
CA SER A 412 35.18 -16.96 1.36
C SER A 412 35.26 -17.44 2.82
N LEU A 413 34.13 -17.82 3.42
CA LEU A 413 34.05 -18.36 4.78
C LEU A 413 34.67 -19.77 4.88
N THR A 414 34.55 -20.56 3.82
CA THR A 414 35.15 -21.90 3.75
C THR A 414 36.66 -21.85 3.45
N ALA A 415 37.14 -20.86 2.69
CA ALA A 415 38.57 -20.65 2.44
C ALA A 415 39.32 -20.04 3.64
N GLY A 416 38.65 -19.29 4.51
CA GLY A 416 39.24 -18.68 5.72
C GLY A 416 39.44 -19.63 6.91
N GLY A 417 38.94 -20.87 6.83
CA GLY A 417 38.97 -21.85 7.93
C GLY A 417 40.21 -22.74 8.01
N THR A 418 41.15 -22.65 7.06
CA THR A 418 42.31 -23.57 6.96
C THR A 418 43.65 -23.04 7.47
N ASP A 419 43.74 -21.81 7.97
CA ASP A 419 45.02 -21.21 8.40
C ASP A 419 45.10 -20.87 9.89
N THR A 420 44.81 -21.83 10.79
CA THR A 420 45.32 -21.80 12.18
C THR A 420 45.51 -23.21 12.78
N SER A 421 46.34 -24.08 12.18
CA SER A 421 46.84 -25.26 12.92
C SER A 421 48.18 -25.86 12.46
N SER A 422 49.07 -25.12 11.79
CA SER A 422 50.36 -25.66 11.34
C SER A 422 51.54 -24.71 11.56
N SER A 423 51.71 -24.18 12.78
CA SER A 423 52.99 -23.59 13.19
C SER A 423 53.24 -23.80 14.68
N SER A 424 53.57 -25.04 15.05
CA SER A 424 54.30 -25.35 16.29
C SER A 424 54.55 -26.86 16.42
N ARG A 425 55.35 -27.43 15.52
CA ARG A 425 56.08 -28.70 15.74
C ARG A 425 57.01 -28.95 14.57
N GLU A 426 58.24 -28.42 14.67
CA GLU A 426 59.47 -29.11 14.23
C GLU A 426 60.65 -28.17 14.41
N LYS A 427 61.29 -28.25 15.57
CA LYS A 427 62.71 -27.93 15.79
C LYS A 427 63.13 -28.54 17.13
N SER A 428 63.33 -29.86 17.13
CA SER A 428 64.17 -30.56 18.10
C SER A 428 64.36 -31.99 17.63
N ARG A 429 65.37 -32.19 16.78
CA ARG A 429 66.07 -33.46 16.63
C ARG A 429 67.37 -33.16 15.90
N ASP A 430 68.36 -32.76 16.68
CA ASP A 430 69.73 -32.89 16.26
C ASP A 430 70.58 -33.36 17.45
N VAL A 431 71.54 -34.22 17.12
CA VAL A 431 72.65 -34.71 17.94
C VAL A 431 72.33 -35.76 19.01
N ARG A 432 72.44 -37.04 18.63
CA ARG A 432 73.14 -38.06 19.43
C ARG A 432 73.73 -39.16 18.54
N ASN A 433 74.98 -39.50 18.86
CA ASN A 433 75.75 -40.70 18.50
C ASN A 433 76.63 -40.62 17.24
N ARG A 434 77.82 -40.04 17.43
CA ARG A 434 79.08 -40.62 16.96
C ARG A 434 80.14 -40.36 18.02
N GLU A 435 80.56 -41.40 18.74
CA GLU A 435 81.93 -41.58 19.21
C GLU A 435 82.15 -43.01 19.72
N GLU A 436 83.41 -43.42 19.63
CA GLU A 436 84.04 -44.73 19.91
C GLU A 436 83.94 -45.76 18.78
N GLY A 437 85.04 -46.29 18.22
CA GLY A 437 86.46 -46.18 18.57
C GLY A 437 87.19 -47.30 17.83
N ASP A 438 88.19 -46.91 17.03
CA ASP A 438 89.49 -47.52 16.71
C ASP A 438 89.78 -49.04 16.86
N ILE A 439 90.79 -49.49 16.09
CA ILE A 439 91.62 -50.71 16.20
C ILE A 439 91.24 -51.92 15.30
N ARG A 440 91.93 -52.11 14.15
CA ARG A 440 93.14 -52.97 13.96
C ARG A 440 93.40 -53.34 12.48
N ASN A 441 94.66 -53.10 12.08
CA ASN A 441 95.52 -53.70 11.02
C ASN A 441 95.08 -53.72 9.56
#